data_AF-A0A833G056-F1
#
_entry.id   AF-A0A833G056-F1
#
_cell.length_a   1.000
_cell.length_b   1.000
_cell.length_c   1.000
_cell.angle_alpha   90.00
_cell.angle_beta   90.00
_cell.angle_gamma   90.00
#
_symmetry.space_group_name_H-M   'P 1'
#
loop_
_entity.id
_entity.type
_entity.pdbx_description
1 polymer ?
#
loop_
_entity_poly.entity_id
_entity_poly.type
_entity_poly.pdbx_seq_one_letter_code
_entity_poly.pdbx_strand_id
1 'polypeptide(L)'
;VKGSPYIKECIVIGEAKKYVSALIQIDYETVGKWAEENRIAYTNFRNLAENPAVRDLIDREIAEANSQLAQVSHIRRFHLLTKELDHDDDEVTATMKVRRANIQKKYAAEIAGLYSAA
;
A
#
# COMPACT_ATOMS: atom_id res chain seq x y z
N VAL A 1 -10.98 -11.26 8.37
CA VAL A 1 -10.03 -10.96 7.28
C VAL A 1 -8.62 -11.23 7.79
N LYS A 2 -8.02 -12.35 7.37
CA LYS A 2 -6.60 -12.63 7.66
C LYS A 2 -5.82 -11.67 6.78
N GLY A 3 -5.06 -10.75 7.39
CA GLY A 3 -4.26 -9.79 6.65
C GLY A 3 -3.32 -10.51 5.70
N SER A 4 -3.30 -10.08 4.44
CA SER A 4 -2.39 -10.60 3.42
C SER A 4 -0.97 -10.65 3.97
N PRO A 5 -0.26 -11.79 3.87
CA PRO A 5 1.10 -11.89 4.39
C PRO A 5 2.07 -10.96 3.64
N TYR A 6 1.68 -10.49 2.47
CA TYR A 6 2.43 -9.56 1.63
C TYR A 6 2.25 -8.08 2.03
N ILE A 7 1.23 -7.76 2.82
CA ILE A 7 0.89 -6.38 3.19
C ILE A 7 1.26 -6.16 4.65
N LYS A 8 2.28 -5.33 4.87
CA LYS A 8 2.73 -4.96 6.22
C LYS A 8 1.80 -3.93 6.84
N GLU A 9 1.39 -2.92 6.06
CA GLU A 9 0.50 -1.85 6.54
C GLU A 9 -0.41 -1.37 5.39
N CYS A 10 -1.67 -1.08 5.70
CA CYS A 10 -2.65 -0.59 4.73
C CYS A 10 -3.39 0.64 5.26
N ILE A 11 -3.23 1.76 4.56
CA ILE A 11 -3.73 3.07 4.97
C ILE A 11 -4.80 3.49 3.98
N VAL A 12 -6.06 3.27 4.36
CA VAL A 12 -7.21 3.62 3.53
C VAL A 12 -7.52 5.12 3.62
N ILE A 13 -7.73 5.73 2.45
CA ILE A 13 -8.00 7.15 2.24
C ILE A 13 -9.29 7.27 1.44
N GLY A 14 -10.40 7.57 2.13
CA GLY A 14 -11.70 7.81 1.48
C GLY A 14 -12.37 9.13 1.88
N GLU A 15 -11.87 9.79 2.92
CA GLU A 15 -12.52 10.97 3.49
C GLU A 15 -12.42 12.17 2.53
N ALA A 16 -13.58 12.75 2.18
CA ALA A 16 -13.71 13.87 1.25
C ALA A 16 -13.12 13.65 -0.16
N LYS A 17 -13.06 12.40 -0.64
CA LYS A 17 -12.55 12.04 -1.98
C LYS A 17 -13.64 11.41 -2.86
N LYS A 18 -13.47 11.53 -4.18
CA LYS A 18 -14.41 10.97 -5.19
C LYS A 18 -14.53 9.43 -5.12
N TYR A 19 -13.51 8.76 -4.60
CA TYR A 19 -13.46 7.32 -4.39
C TYR A 19 -12.45 6.97 -3.31
N VAL A 20 -12.60 5.77 -2.74
CA VAL A 20 -11.66 5.23 -1.75
C VAL A 20 -10.37 4.82 -2.46
N SER A 21 -9.26 5.33 -1.93
CA SER A 21 -7.91 4.90 -2.30
C SER A 21 -7.17 4.35 -1.09
N ALA A 22 -6.01 3.73 -1.30
CA ALA A 22 -5.18 3.23 -0.22
C ALA A 22 -3.68 3.42 -0.48
N LEU A 23 -2.91 3.71 0.57
CA LEU A 23 -1.46 3.57 0.55
C LEU A 23 -1.12 2.25 1.21
N ILE A 24 -0.28 1.45 0.57
CA ILE A 24 0.02 0.09 1.00
C ILE A 24 1.53 -0.07 1.12
N GLN A 25 1.97 -0.48 2.31
CA GLN A 25 3.33 -0.91 2.55
C GLN A 25 3.41 -2.42 2.37
N ILE A 26 4.26 -2.87 1.45
CA ILE A 26 4.56 -4.29 1.30
C ILE A 26 5.48 -4.77 2.42
N ASP A 27 5.33 -6.03 2.79
CA ASP A 27 6.29 -6.72 3.65
C ASP A 27 7.49 -7.14 2.82
N TYR A 28 8.65 -6.50 3.04
CA TYR A 28 9.84 -6.71 2.21
C TYR A 28 10.32 -8.16 2.24
N GLU A 29 10.30 -8.80 3.40
CA GLU A 29 10.79 -10.17 3.57
C GLU A 29 9.88 -11.17 2.86
N THR A 30 8.57 -11.03 3.03
CA THR A 30 7.58 -11.95 2.46
C THR A 30 7.43 -11.77 0.95
N VAL A 31 7.34 -10.50 0.50
CA VAL A 31 7.29 -10.20 -0.94
C VAL A 31 8.62 -10.50 -1.62
N GLY A 32 9.74 -10.31 -0.92
CA GLY A 32 11.08 -10.68 -1.42
C GLY A 32 11.17 -12.18 -1.70
N LYS A 33 10.79 -13.02 -0.73
CA LYS A 33 10.74 -14.48 -0.91
C LYS A 33 9.82 -14.88 -2.06
N TRP A 34 8.62 -14.32 -2.13
CA TRP A 34 7.69 -14.57 -3.22
C TRP A 34 8.29 -14.16 -4.58
N ALA A 35 8.98 -13.03 -4.63
CA ALA A 35 9.65 -12.57 -5.85
C ALA A 35 10.78 -13.53 -6.27
N GLU A 36 11.58 -14.03 -5.32
CA GLU A 36 12.61 -15.05 -5.58
C GLU A 36 11.99 -16.35 -6.13
N GLU A 37 10.91 -16.84 -5.51
CA GLU A 37 10.18 -18.04 -5.97
C GLU A 37 9.61 -17.87 -7.39
N ASN A 38 9.18 -16.65 -7.74
CA ASN A 38 8.67 -16.30 -9.05
C ASN A 38 9.76 -15.83 -10.03
N ARG A 39 11.05 -15.94 -9.66
CA ARG A 39 12.21 -15.52 -10.46
C ARG A 39 12.18 -14.04 -10.88
N ILE A 40 11.63 -13.20 -10.03
CA ILE A 40 11.58 -11.75 -10.22
C ILE A 40 12.86 -11.15 -9.63
N ALA A 41 13.69 -10.57 -10.49
CA ALA A 41 14.89 -9.85 -10.04
C ALA A 41 14.50 -8.52 -9.40
N TYR A 42 15.03 -8.27 -8.19
CA TYR A 42 14.93 -6.98 -7.51
C TYR A 42 16.26 -6.66 -6.84
N THR A 43 16.56 -5.37 -6.66
CA THR A 43 17.83 -4.90 -6.07
C THR A 43 17.66 -4.19 -4.74
N ASN A 44 16.48 -3.67 -4.47
CA ASN A 44 16.13 -2.96 -3.25
C ASN A 44 14.61 -2.94 -3.08
N PHE A 45 14.15 -2.48 -1.91
CA PHE A 45 12.74 -2.35 -1.56
C PHE A 45 11.94 -1.55 -2.61
N ARG A 46 12.46 -0.40 -3.04
CA ARG A 46 11.80 0.46 -4.03
C ARG A 46 11.56 -0.29 -5.34
N ASN A 47 12.59 -0.95 -5.88
CA ASN A 47 12.50 -1.69 -7.13
C ASN A 47 11.49 -2.85 -7.03
N LEU A 48 11.45 -3.53 -5.88
CA LEU A 48 10.48 -4.57 -5.60
C LEU A 48 9.05 -4.01 -5.54
N ALA A 49 8.83 -2.91 -4.82
CA ALA A 49 7.52 -2.26 -4.68
C ALA A 49 7.01 -1.66 -6.01
N GLU A 50 7.91 -1.17 -6.86
CA GLU A 50 7.58 -0.65 -8.19
C GLU A 50 7.43 -1.76 -9.24
N ASN A 51 7.76 -3.00 -8.89
CA ASN A 51 7.69 -4.11 -9.83
C ASN A 51 6.22 -4.41 -10.21
N PRO A 52 5.89 -4.51 -11.51
CA PRO A 52 4.53 -4.78 -11.95
C PRO A 52 3.99 -6.12 -11.43
N ALA A 53 4.84 -7.14 -11.25
CA ALA A 53 4.40 -8.44 -10.73
C ALA A 53 4.01 -8.36 -9.25
N VAL A 54 4.74 -7.59 -8.45
CA VAL A 54 4.38 -7.31 -7.05
C VAL A 54 3.10 -6.49 -6.99
N ARG A 55 2.96 -5.50 -7.88
CA ARG A 55 1.71 -4.73 -7.98
C ARG A 55 0.51 -5.62 -8.30
N ASP A 56 0.65 -6.57 -9.22
CA ASP A 56 -0.40 -7.53 -9.56
C ASP A 56 -0.74 -8.45 -8.39
N LEU A 57 0.27 -8.91 -7.64
CA LEU A 57 0.08 -9.67 -6.41
C LEU A 57 -0.79 -8.90 -5.41
N ILE A 58 -0.42 -7.64 -5.12
CA ILE A 58 -1.17 -6.80 -4.18
C ILE A 58 -2.56 -6.45 -4.73
N ASP A 59 -2.71 -6.25 -6.04
CA ASP A 59 -4.01 -6.00 -6.66
C ASP A 59 -4.99 -7.16 -6.42
N ARG A 60 -4.52 -8.42 -6.54
CA ARG A 60 -5.33 -9.61 -6.22
C ARG A 60 -5.74 -9.66 -4.76
N GLU A 61 -4.82 -9.35 -3.85
CA GLU A 61 -5.12 -9.30 -2.41
C GLU A 61 -6.17 -8.20 -2.10
N ILE A 62 -6.06 -7.04 -2.74
CA ILE A 62 -7.05 -5.96 -2.63
C ILE A 62 -8.39 -6.38 -3.23
N ALA A 63 -8.40 -7.06 -4.37
CA ALA A 63 -9.61 -7.54 -5.01
C ALA A 63 -10.35 -8.54 -4.11
N GLU A 64 -9.61 -9.45 -3.46
CA GLU A 64 -10.17 -10.39 -2.48
C GLU A 64 -10.70 -9.66 -1.25
N ALA A 65 -9.97 -8.65 -0.74
CA ALA A 65 -10.45 -7.81 0.35
C ALA A 65 -11.72 -7.02 -0.04
N ASN A 66 -11.74 -6.42 -1.24
CA ASN A 66 -12.88 -5.70 -1.78
C ASN A 66 -14.10 -6.61 -1.94
N SER A 67 -13.92 -7.89 -2.30
CA SER A 67 -15.03 -8.85 -2.39
C SER A 67 -15.80 -9.03 -1.07
N GLN A 68 -15.11 -8.80 0.06
CA GLN A 68 -15.68 -8.87 1.41
C GLN A 68 -16.21 -7.50 1.91
N LEU A 69 -15.96 -6.42 1.17
CA LEU A 69 -16.34 -5.05 1.52
C LEU A 69 -17.54 -4.59 0.69
N ALA A 70 -18.33 -3.66 1.24
CA ALA A 70 -19.38 -3.00 0.49
C ALA A 70 -18.80 -2.22 -0.69
N GLN A 71 -19.54 -2.13 -1.81
CA GLN A 71 -19.08 -1.41 -3.02
C GLN A 71 -18.65 0.04 -2.75
N VAL A 72 -19.29 0.71 -1.80
CA VAL A 72 -18.96 2.09 -1.39
C VAL A 72 -17.58 2.19 -0.73
N SER A 73 -17.08 1.08 -0.16
CA SER A 73 -15.80 0.97 0.53
C SER A 73 -14.72 0.31 -0.33
N HIS A 74 -15.02 0.01 -1.60
CA HIS A 74 -14.05 -0.63 -2.51
C HIS A 74 -12.88 0.29 -2.78
N ILE A 75 -11.67 -0.21 -2.51
CA ILE A 75 -10.43 0.45 -2.85
C ILE A 75 -10.32 0.44 -4.38
N ARG A 76 -10.55 1.61 -5.00
CA ARG A 76 -10.51 1.78 -6.46
C ARG A 76 -9.10 2.03 -7.00
N ARG A 77 -8.26 2.64 -6.18
CA ARG A 77 -6.88 2.99 -6.53
C ARG A 77 -6.02 2.77 -5.30
N PHE A 78 -4.80 2.29 -5.50
CA PHE A 78 -3.83 2.18 -4.44
C PHE A 78 -2.45 2.61 -4.93
N HIS A 79 -1.60 3.00 -3.99
CA HIS A 79 -0.20 3.27 -4.22
C HIS A 79 0.64 2.39 -3.30
N LEU A 80 1.63 1.71 -3.88
CA LEU A 80 2.62 0.97 -3.11
C LEU A 80 3.68 1.93 -2.63
N LEU A 81 3.93 1.93 -1.32
CA LEU A 81 5.01 2.72 -0.76
C LEU A 81 6.35 2.15 -1.23
N THR A 82 7.24 3.03 -1.69
CA THR A 82 8.60 2.67 -2.13
C THR A 82 9.63 2.75 -1.02
N LYS A 83 9.19 3.06 0.20
CA LYS A 83 10.00 3.02 1.42
C LYS A 83 9.15 2.43 2.54
N GLU A 84 9.81 1.87 3.55
CA GLU A 84 9.13 1.49 4.78
C GLU A 84 8.74 2.75 5.57
N LEU A 85 7.56 2.72 6.19
CA LEU A 85 7.16 3.77 7.11
C LEU A 85 8.04 3.71 8.34
N ASP A 86 8.59 4.86 8.72
CA ASP A 86 9.48 4.96 9.86
C ASP A 86 8.94 5.90 10.93
N HIS A 87 9.26 5.56 12.19
CA HIS A 87 8.84 6.30 13.36
C HIS A 87 9.56 7.66 13.50
N ASP A 88 10.80 7.79 13.03
CA ASP A 88 11.58 9.03 13.07
C ASP A 88 10.95 10.09 12.16
N ASP A 89 10.24 9.65 11.12
CA ASP A 89 9.56 10.49 10.15
C ASP A 89 8.14 10.94 10.60
N ASP A 90 7.73 10.63 11.85
CA ASP A 90 6.38 10.86 12.43
C ASP A 90 5.24 10.23 11.59
N GLU A 91 5.57 9.22 10.78
CA GLU A 91 4.62 8.46 9.95
C GLU A 91 3.83 7.46 10.80
N VAL A 92 4.49 6.92 11.82
CA VAL A 92 3.94 6.01 12.82
C VAL A 92 4.26 6.51 14.23
N THR A 93 3.41 6.22 15.20
CA THR A 93 3.74 6.44 16.61
C THR A 93 4.86 5.48 17.04
N ALA A 94 5.48 5.73 18.20
CA ALA A 94 6.45 4.81 18.81
C ALA A 94 5.90 3.38 19.03
N THR A 95 4.58 3.18 18.94
CA THR A 95 3.91 1.87 18.97
C THR A 95 3.60 1.32 17.57
N MET A 96 4.28 1.82 16.53
CA MET A 96 4.02 1.52 15.11
C MET A 96 2.58 1.82 14.66
N LYS A 97 1.82 2.66 15.38
CA LYS A 97 0.46 3.01 14.98
C LYS A 97 0.52 4.13 13.96
N VAL A 98 0.01 3.88 12.76
CA VAL A 98 -0.01 4.88 11.67
C VAL A 98 -0.73 6.16 12.07
N ARG A 99 -0.04 7.29 11.95
CA ARG A 99 -0.64 8.63 12.08
C ARG A 99 -1.21 9.05 10.73
N ARG A 100 -2.46 8.65 10.45
CA ARG A 100 -3.13 8.92 9.16
C ARG A 100 -3.05 10.40 8.72
N ALA A 101 -3.20 11.34 9.66
CA ALA A 101 -3.12 12.77 9.36
C ALA A 101 -1.73 13.21 8.85
N ASN A 102 -0.66 12.63 9.37
CA ASN A 102 0.71 12.93 8.97
C ASN A 102 1.06 12.26 7.64
N ILE A 103 0.70 10.98 7.49
CA ILE A 103 0.85 10.25 6.23
C ILE A 103 0.14 11.02 5.10
N GLN A 104 -1.11 11.42 5.30
CA GLN A 104 -1.86 12.16 4.28
C GLN A 104 -1.19 13.48 3.89
N LYS A 105 -0.50 14.16 4.83
CA LYS A 105 0.26 15.37 4.55
C LYS A 105 1.58 15.08 3.82
N LYS A 106 2.32 14.05 4.25
CA LYS A 106 3.61 13.69 3.65
C LYS A 106 3.46 13.14 2.24
N TYR A 107 2.54 12.19 2.08
CA TYR A 107 2.21 11.57 0.80
C TYR A 107 1.12 12.33 0.05
N ALA A 108 0.90 13.61 0.37
CA ALA A 108 -0.13 14.42 -0.26
C ALA A 108 0.04 14.46 -1.79
N ALA A 109 1.28 14.50 -2.28
CA ALA A 109 1.60 14.49 -3.70
C ALA A 109 1.24 13.14 -4.36
N GLU A 110 1.62 12.02 -3.75
CA GLU A 110 1.33 10.67 -4.25
C GLU A 110 -0.19 10.41 -4.26
N ILE A 111 -0.86 10.79 -3.17
CA ILE A 111 -2.32 10.73 -3.05
C ILE A 111 -2.95 11.62 -4.12
N ALA A 112 -2.49 12.86 -4.29
CA ALA A 112 -2.99 13.74 -5.35
C ALA A 112 -2.80 13.12 -6.74
N GLY A 113 -1.66 12.46 -6.99
CA GLY A 113 -1.40 11.72 -8.22
C GLY A 113 -2.41 10.59 -8.49
N LEU A 114 -2.84 9.88 -7.44
CA LEU A 114 -3.91 8.88 -7.55
C LEU A 114 -5.22 9.49 -8.07
N TYR A 115 -5.54 10.71 -7.63
CA TYR A 115 -6.78 11.41 -7.99
C TYR A 115 -6.67 12.30 -9.24
N SER A 116 -5.46 12.69 -9.64
CA SER A 116 -5.21 13.57 -10.79
C SER A 116 -5.13 12.81 -12.12
N ALA A 117 -4.89 11.49 -12.09
CA ALA A 117 -4.93 10.64 -13.27
C ALA A 117 -6.36 10.23 -13.68
N ALA A 118 -7.33 11.14 -13.50
CA ALA A 118 -8.76 10.96 -13.80
C ALA A 118 -9.19 11.82 -14.98
#